data_AF-A0A7C5TAI4-F1
#
_entry.id   AF-A0A7C5TAI4-F1
#
_cell.length_a   1.000
_cell.length_b   1.000
_cell.length_c   1.000
_cell.angle_alpha   90.00
_cell.angle_beta   90.00
_cell.angle_gamma   90.00
#
_symmetry.space_group_name_H-M   'P 1'
#
loop_
_entity.id
_entity.type
_entity.pdbx_description
1 polymer ?
#
loop_
_entity_poly.entity_id
_entity_poly.type
_entity_poly.pdbx_seq_one_letter_code
_entity_poly.pdbx_strand_id
1 'polypeptide(L)' 'MKGVYVLEVQLSRDKNVRVGSLGTIYFRAGLYAYVGSAQNNLEKRLKRHFGK' A
#
# COMPACT_ATOMS: atom_id res chain seq x y z
N MET A 1 -3.38 6.68 -19.19
CA MET A 1 -2.70 7.72 -18.39
C MET A 1 -1.39 7.21 -17.79
N LYS A 2 -0.43 8.10 -17.50
CA LYS A 2 0.83 7.85 -16.77
C LYS A 2 0.91 8.77 -15.55
N GLY A 3 1.59 8.36 -14.48
CA GLY A 3 1.76 9.23 -13.31
C GLY A 3 2.33 8.53 -12.08
N VAL A 4 2.41 9.29 -10.99
CA VAL A 4 2.72 8.83 -9.64
C VAL A 4 1.43 8.82 -8.83
N TYR A 5 1.28 7.87 -7.91
CA TYR A 5 0.16 7.77 -7.00
C TYR A 5 0.64 7.44 -5.59
N VAL A 6 -0.16 7.81 -4.60
CA VAL A 6 0.02 7.45 -3.20
C VAL A 6 -1.19 6.63 -2.76
N LEU A 7 -0.95 5.49 -2.12
CA LEU A 7 -1.96 4.77 -1.37
C LEU A 7 -1.83 5.14 0.10
N GLU A 8 -2.91 5.70 0.65
CA GLU A 8 -3.04 6.02 2.06
C GLU A 8 -3.64 4.83 2.79
N VAL A 9 -2.95 4.35 3.82
CA VAL A 9 -3.37 3.21 4.64
C VAL A 9 -3.43 3.64 6.09
N GLN A 10 -4.63 3.77 6.62
CA GLN A 10 -4.85 4.09 8.03
C GLN A 10 -4.84 2.80 8.87
N LEU A 11 -3.92 2.73 9.84
CA LEU A 11 -3.93 1.71 10.87
C LEU A 11 -4.51 2.31 12.15
N SER A 12 -5.66 1.80 12.61
CA SER A 12 -6.38 2.36 13.76
C SER A 12 -5.78 2.01 15.13
N ARG A 13 -4.92 1.00 15.19
CA ARG A 13 -4.25 0.53 16.41
C ARG A 13 -2.97 -0.20 16.06
N ASP A 14 -2.04 -0.23 17.00
CA ASP A 14 -0.82 -1.02 16.86
C ASP A 14 -1.13 -2.48 16.52
N LYS A 15 -0.34 -3.07 15.63
CA LYS A 15 -0.59 -4.43 15.15
C LYS A 15 0.70 -5.14 14.75
N ASN A 16 0.83 -6.39 15.19
CA ASN A 16 1.78 -7.33 14.63
C ASN A 16 1.19 -7.95 13.36
N VAL A 17 1.88 -7.82 12.23
CA VAL A 17 1.43 -8.33 10.92
C VAL A 17 2.49 -9.31 10.40
N ARG A 18 2.06 -10.52 10.00
CA ARG A 18 2.94 -11.47 9.30
C ARG A 18 3.09 -11.04 7.84
N VAL A 19 4.32 -10.71 7.44
CA VAL A 19 4.68 -10.23 6.12
C VAL A 19 5.55 -11.28 5.42
N GLY A 20 4.92 -12.27 4.77
CA GLY A 20 5.61 -13.28 3.96
C GLY A 20 6.86 -13.87 4.62
N SER A 21 7.98 -13.84 3.90
CA SER A 21 9.30 -14.30 4.38
C SER A 21 9.96 -13.34 5.38
N LEU A 22 9.48 -12.10 5.53
CA LEU A 22 10.00 -11.13 6.51
C LEU A 22 9.53 -11.42 7.94
N GLY A 23 8.65 -12.41 8.12
CA GLY A 23 8.15 -12.80 9.44
C GLY A 23 7.13 -11.81 10.00
N THR A 24 7.08 -11.67 11.32
CA THR A 24 6.12 -10.80 11.99
C THR A 24 6.75 -9.44 12.26
N ILE A 25 6.12 -8.38 11.75
CA ILE A 25 6.56 -6.99 11.94
C ILE A 25 5.53 -6.25 12.78
N TYR A 26 6.00 -5.49 13.76
CA TYR A 26 5.17 -4.60 14.56
C TYR A 26 4.97 -3.26 13.83
N PHE A 27 3.72 -2.89 13.62
CA PHE A 27 3.30 -1.61 13.06
C PHE A 27 2.59 -0.79 14.14
N ARG A 28 2.96 0.48 14.29
CA ARG A 28 2.27 1.43 15.17
C ARG A 28 0.99 1.94 14.50
N ALA A 29 -0.01 2.31 15.28
CA ALA A 29 -1.15 3.06 14.79
C ALA A 29 -0.67 4.33 14.07
N GLY A 30 -1.31 4.66 12.95
CA GLY A 30 -0.91 5.81 12.15
C GLY A 30 -1.33 5.71 10.68
N LEU A 31 -1.03 6.77 9.95
CA LEU A 31 -1.22 6.86 8.51
C LEU A 31 0.07 6.45 7.81
N TYR A 32 -0.04 5.45 6.93
CA TYR A 32 1.05 4.94 6.12
C TYR A 32 0.83 5.33 4.66
N ALA A 33 1.90 5.73 3.98
CA ALA A 33 1.88 6.09 2.57
C ALA A 33 2.71 5.09 1.76
N TYR A 34 2.09 4.46 0.76
CA TYR A 34 2.81 3.72 -0.26
C TYR A 34 2.86 4.55 -1.54
N VAL A 35 4.07 4.94 -1.95
CA VAL A 35 4.29 5.73 -3.16
C VAL A 35 4.67 4.81 -4.31
N GLY A 36 3.92 4.88 -5.40
CA GLY A 36 4.17 4.10 -6.61
C GLY A 36 4.07 4.96 -7.86
N SER A 37 4.77 4.55 -8.92
CA SER A 37 4.60 5.14 -10.26
C SER A 37 3.91 4.17 -11.21
N ALA A 38 3.31 4.67 -12.27
CA ALA A 38 2.81 3.91 -13.40
C ALA A 38 3.13 4.68 -14.68
N GLN A 39 4.23 4.30 -15.34
CA GLN A 39 4.64 4.95 -16.60
C GLN A 39 3.82 4.47 -17.81
N ASN A 40 3.15 3.32 -17.68
CA ASN A 40 2.16 2.80 -18.62
C ASN A 40 0.92 2.32 -17.83
N ASN A 41 -0.28 2.66 -18.31
CA ASN A 41 -1.58 2.19 -17.80
C ASN A 41 -1.83 2.45 -16.30
N LEU A 42 -1.74 3.71 -15.86
CA LEU A 42 -2.02 4.13 -14.47
C LEU A 42 -3.35 3.58 -13.94
N GLU A 43 -4.44 3.71 -14.69
CA GLU A 43 -5.76 3.22 -14.29
C GLU A 43 -5.77 1.73 -14.00
N LYS A 44 -5.11 0.91 -14.83
CA LYS A 44 -5.00 -0.54 -14.60
C LYS A 44 -4.20 -0.85 -13.33
N ARG A 45 -3.17 -0.06 -13.03
CA ARG A 45 -2.37 -0.19 -11.80
C ARG A 45 -3.21 0.17 -10.57
N LEU A 46 -3.98 1.26 -10.63
CA LEU A 46 -4.91 1.64 -9.57
C LEU A 46 -5.98 0.56 -9.37
N LYS A 47 -6.62 0.08 -10.45
CA LYS A 47 -7.61 -1.01 -10.40
C LYS A 47 -7.09 -2.29 -9.74
N ARG A 48 -5.79 -2.60 -9.86
CA ARG A 48 -5.20 -3.76 -9.18
C ARG A 48 -5.06 -3.55 -7.68
N HIS A 49 -4.72 -2.33 -7.24
CA HIS A 49 -4.62 -2.01 -5.80
C HIS A 49 -5.97 -2.02 -5.09
N PHE A 50 -7.06 -1.71 -5.82
CA PHE A 50 -8.43 -1.77 -5.32
C PHE A 50 -9.20 -3.02 -5.78
N GLY A 51 -8.55 -3.89 -6.56
CA GLY A 51 -9.10 -5.17 -7.00
C GLY A 51 -8.78 -6.25 -5.99
N LYS A 52 -9.61 -7.30 -5.95
CA LYS A 52 -9.40 -8.48 -5.11
C LYS A 52 -8.01 -9.09 -5.26
#